data_AF-A0A8S3ET47-F1
#
_entry.id   AF-A0A8S3ET47-F1
#
_cell.length_a   1.000
_cell.length_b   1.000
_cell.length_c   1.000
_cell.angle_alpha   90.00
_cell.angle_beta   90.00
_cell.angle_gamma   90.00
#
_symmetry.space_group_name_H-M   'P 1'
#
loop_
_entity.id
_entity.type
_entity.pdbx_description
1 polymer ?
#
loop_
_entity_poly.entity_id
_entity_poly.type
_entity_poly.pdbx_seq_one_letter_code
_entity_poly.pdbx_strand_id
1 'polypeptide(L)'
;MVNVDIGIHKHILLAEMGTSNRNITVTMAPIADRNVVVSARTYQTELMEQAKSENLVICLPTGSGKTYIAVILIKEMSHSIRESLKNGGKRTVFLVKTVQLVTQQSEYILTHTDLTVGKYYGELAVDLWNKEKWEYELENHQVLVFTAQVFLDLIDHANFSLKQINLIIFDECHHASGDDRYAALMNKHYDNCPDPPRVLGLTASISSKKIKPDKLFDNAKELEKTFR
;
A
#
# COMPACT_ATOMS: atom_id res chain seq x y z
N MET A 1 12.15 -32.69 -13.75
CA MET A 1 13.03 -31.49 -13.74
C MET A 1 12.23 -30.31 -14.24
N VAL A 2 11.61 -29.58 -13.31
CA VAL A 2 11.43 -28.12 -13.33
C VAL A 2 11.56 -27.75 -11.85
N ASN A 3 12.70 -27.18 -11.49
CA ASN A 3 12.94 -26.65 -10.14
C ASN A 3 12.15 -25.33 -10.05
N VAL A 4 11.30 -25.22 -9.04
CA VAL A 4 10.75 -23.94 -8.61
C VAL A 4 11.31 -23.71 -7.22
N ASP A 5 12.34 -22.87 -7.16
CA ASP A 5 12.94 -22.40 -5.92
C ASP A 5 11.88 -21.57 -5.17
N ILE A 6 11.51 -22.03 -3.98
CA ILE A 6 10.78 -21.19 -3.02
C ILE A 6 11.83 -20.26 -2.42
N GLY A 7 12.10 -19.16 -3.12
CA GLY A 7 12.88 -18.07 -2.54
C GLY A 7 12.02 -17.41 -1.47
N ILE A 8 12.34 -17.63 -0.20
CA ILE A 8 12.04 -16.66 0.86
C ILE A 8 12.82 -15.40 0.49
N HIS A 9 12.19 -14.57 -0.33
CA HIS A 9 12.64 -13.23 -0.62
C HIS A 9 12.19 -12.37 0.56
N LYS A 10 13.17 -11.82 1.30
CA LYS A 10 13.00 -11.29 2.67
C LYS A 10 11.88 -10.25 2.83
N HIS A 11 11.36 -9.68 1.74
CA HIS A 11 10.42 -8.54 1.80
C HIS A 11 9.17 -8.67 0.88
N ILE A 12 8.93 -9.82 0.23
CA ILE A 12 7.70 -10.07 -0.53
C ILE A 12 7.04 -11.38 -0.10
N LEU A 13 5.79 -11.29 0.35
CA LEU A 13 4.95 -12.47 0.54
C LEU A 13 4.04 -12.69 -0.67
N LEU A 14 4.38 -13.73 -1.43
CA LEU A 14 3.50 -14.30 -2.44
C LEU A 14 2.59 -15.33 -1.76
N ALA A 15 1.36 -14.94 -1.44
CA ALA A 15 0.36 -15.85 -0.90
C ALA A 15 -0.40 -16.56 -2.03
N GLU A 16 0.14 -17.69 -2.51
CA GLU A 16 -0.61 -18.62 -3.36
C GLU A 16 -1.29 -19.70 -2.51
N MET A 17 -2.56 -20.02 -2.84
CA MET A 17 -3.33 -21.06 -2.14
C MET A 17 -3.04 -22.45 -2.75
N GLY A 18 -2.27 -23.33 -2.09
CA GLY A 18 -2.21 -24.77 -2.45
C GLY A 18 -1.02 -25.64 -1.99
N THR A 19 -1.16 -26.32 -0.83
CA THR A 19 -0.59 -27.60 -0.27
C THR A 19 0.83 -28.17 -0.59
N SER A 20 1.64 -28.28 0.50
CA SER A 20 2.62 -29.33 0.93
C SER A 20 3.84 -29.68 0.04
N ASN A 21 5.12 -29.72 0.48
CA ASN A 21 5.63 -30.36 1.71
C ASN A 21 7.08 -29.89 2.05
N ARG A 22 7.35 -29.61 3.35
CA ARG A 22 8.63 -29.36 4.07
C ARG A 22 9.30 -27.96 4.00
N ASN A 23 9.19 -27.27 5.14
CA ASN A 23 9.99 -26.18 5.74
C ASN A 23 9.87 -24.73 5.23
N ILE A 24 8.72 -24.34 4.66
CA ILE A 24 8.20 -22.97 4.73
C ILE A 24 6.69 -23.10 4.96
N THR A 25 6.16 -22.60 6.07
CA THR A 25 4.73 -22.74 6.41
C THR A 25 3.91 -21.83 5.51
N VAL A 26 3.32 -22.39 4.46
CA VAL A 26 2.28 -21.74 3.65
C VAL A 26 0.92 -22.16 4.21
N THR A 27 0.25 -21.26 4.92
CA THR A 27 -1.08 -21.50 5.50
C THR A 27 -2.16 -21.10 4.51
N MET A 28 -2.95 -22.07 4.03
CA MET A 28 -4.23 -21.80 3.37
C MET A 28 -5.29 -21.51 4.44
N ALA A 29 -5.92 -20.33 4.41
CA ALA A 29 -7.05 -20.03 5.28
C ALA A 29 -8.34 -20.69 4.74
N PRO A 30 -9.10 -21.42 5.57
CA PRO A 30 -10.34 -22.07 5.14
C PRO A 30 -11.45 -21.05 4.89
N ILE A 31 -12.33 -21.36 3.95
CA ILE A 31 -13.57 -20.62 3.67
C ILE A 31 -14.66 -21.19 4.57
N ALA A 32 -15.16 -20.42 5.53
CA ALA A 32 -16.39 -20.75 6.25
C ALA A 32 -17.19 -19.52 6.73
N ASP A 33 -18.39 -19.45 6.15
CA ASP A 33 -19.73 -19.01 6.57
C ASP A 33 -20.07 -17.76 7.39
N ARG A 34 -21.27 -17.29 7.05
CA ARG A 34 -22.01 -16.07 7.39
C ARG A 34 -22.27 -15.89 8.90
N ASN A 35 -21.85 -14.76 9.47
CA ASN A 35 -22.62 -13.94 10.41
C ASN A 35 -21.92 -12.59 10.67
N VAL A 36 -22.70 -11.51 10.71
CA VAL A 36 -22.25 -10.11 10.65
C VAL A 36 -21.75 -9.63 12.02
N VAL A 37 -20.46 -9.85 12.27
CA VAL A 37 -19.52 -8.93 12.93
C VAL A 37 -18.25 -9.09 12.09
N VAL A 38 -17.79 -8.04 11.41
CA VAL A 38 -16.61 -8.14 10.52
C VAL A 38 -15.36 -8.27 11.39
N SER A 39 -15.12 -9.49 11.88
CA SER A 39 -13.83 -9.89 12.43
C SER A 39 -12.90 -10.19 11.26
N ALA A 40 -11.67 -9.70 11.35
CA ALA A 40 -10.65 -10.03 10.36
C ALA A 40 -10.42 -11.53 10.32
N ARG A 41 -10.28 -12.09 9.12
CA ARG A 41 -9.87 -13.48 8.95
C ARG A 41 -8.42 -13.62 9.44
N THR A 42 -8.05 -14.79 9.95
CA THR A 42 -6.71 -15.03 10.53
C THR A 42 -5.58 -14.58 9.61
N TYR A 43 -5.62 -14.91 8.31
CA TYR A 43 -4.59 -14.49 7.36
C TYR A 43 -4.50 -12.96 7.21
N GLN A 44 -5.61 -12.23 7.36
CA GLN A 44 -5.63 -10.77 7.26
C GLN A 44 -4.90 -10.15 8.46
N THR A 45 -5.10 -10.73 9.65
CA THR A 45 -4.38 -10.33 10.87
C THR A 45 -2.89 -10.68 10.78
N GLU A 46 -2.54 -11.88 10.33
CA GLU A 46 -1.14 -12.30 10.16
C GLU A 46 -0.37 -11.39 9.19
N LEU A 47 -0.95 -11.14 8.00
CA LEU A 47 -0.35 -10.25 7.00
C LEU A 47 -0.23 -8.81 7.50
N MET A 48 -1.23 -8.34 8.26
CA MET A 48 -1.19 -7.01 8.86
C MET A 48 -0.10 -6.90 9.92
N GLU A 49 0.02 -7.89 10.82
CA GLU A 49 1.07 -7.91 11.85
C GLU A 49 2.47 -7.89 11.22
N GLN A 50 2.68 -8.62 10.13
CA GLN A 50 3.92 -8.56 9.38
C GLN A 50 4.16 -7.16 8.78
N ALA A 51 3.15 -6.59 8.12
CA ALA A 51 3.22 -5.26 7.50
C ALA A 51 3.45 -4.10 8.50
N LYS A 52 3.19 -4.29 9.80
CA LYS A 52 3.60 -3.31 10.84
C LYS A 52 5.12 -3.24 10.97
N SER A 53 5.77 -4.41 10.94
CA SER A 53 7.19 -4.57 11.27
C SER A 53 8.12 -4.39 10.06
N GLU A 54 7.65 -4.62 8.85
CA GLU A 54 8.44 -4.54 7.63
C GLU A 54 7.63 -4.09 6.41
N ASN A 55 8.32 -3.57 5.40
CA ASN A 55 7.71 -3.29 4.11
C ASN A 55 7.21 -4.60 3.49
N LEU A 56 5.99 -4.59 2.96
CA LEU A 56 5.34 -5.81 2.49
C LEU A 56 4.57 -5.59 1.20
N VAL A 57 4.75 -6.49 0.22
CA VAL A 57 3.83 -6.61 -0.92
C VAL A 57 2.93 -7.83 -0.71
N ILE A 58 1.61 -7.60 -0.70
CA ILE A 58 0.57 -8.62 -0.58
C ILE A 58 -0.03 -8.87 -1.95
N CYS A 59 0.20 -10.09 -2.47
CA CYS A 59 -0.49 -10.60 -3.64
C CYS A 59 -1.59 -11.58 -3.22
N LEU A 60 -2.86 -11.19 -3.37
CA LEU A 60 -4.03 -12.02 -3.08
C LEU A 60 -5.10 -11.84 -4.14
N PRO A 61 -5.91 -12.85 -4.50
CA PRO A 61 -6.98 -12.71 -5.48
C PRO A 61 -7.94 -11.54 -5.22
N THR A 62 -8.61 -11.08 -6.28
CA THR A 62 -9.71 -10.11 -6.14
C THR A 62 -10.83 -10.70 -5.28
N GLY A 63 -11.44 -9.90 -4.41
CA GLY A 63 -12.44 -10.36 -3.45
C GLY A 63 -11.89 -10.97 -2.16
N SER A 64 -10.56 -11.15 -2.03
CA SER A 64 -9.92 -11.64 -0.80
C SER A 64 -9.80 -10.57 0.31
N GLY A 65 -10.37 -9.37 0.12
CA GLY A 65 -10.37 -8.32 1.14
C GLY A 65 -8.99 -7.68 1.39
N LYS A 66 -8.18 -7.49 0.35
CA LYS A 66 -6.88 -6.80 0.43
C LYS A 66 -6.97 -5.41 1.05
N THR A 67 -7.96 -4.63 0.60
CA THR A 67 -8.23 -3.29 1.17
C THR A 67 -8.53 -3.35 2.66
N TYR A 68 -9.22 -4.40 3.13
CA TYR A 68 -9.50 -4.55 4.55
C TYR A 68 -8.21 -4.76 5.37
N ILE A 69 -7.20 -5.46 4.84
CA ILE A 69 -5.88 -5.58 5.47
C ILE A 69 -5.25 -4.19 5.64
N ALA A 70 -5.26 -3.37 4.59
CA ALA A 70 -4.79 -1.99 4.66
C ALA A 70 -5.55 -1.18 5.72
N VAL A 71 -6.89 -1.29 5.80
CA VAL A 71 -7.69 -0.62 6.83
C VAL A 71 -7.27 -1.04 8.24
N ILE A 72 -7.06 -2.32 8.49
CA ILE A 72 -6.59 -2.80 9.82
C ILE A 72 -5.22 -2.19 10.13
N LEU A 73 -4.30 -2.19 9.17
CA LEU A 73 -2.97 -1.61 9.35
C LEU A 73 -3.03 -0.11 9.66
N ILE A 74 -3.89 0.63 8.95
CA ILE A 74 -4.12 2.07 9.19
C ILE A 74 -4.59 2.30 10.62
N LYS A 75 -5.54 1.51 11.12
CA LYS A 75 -6.06 1.63 12.49
C LYS A 75 -4.97 1.39 13.52
N GLU A 76 -4.18 0.34 13.30
CA GLU A 76 -3.10 -0.04 14.20
C GLU A 76 -1.97 1.00 14.25
N MET A 77 -1.66 1.62 13.12
CA MET A 77 -0.67 2.70 13.02
C MET A 77 -1.25 4.09 13.34
N SER A 78 -2.54 4.18 13.67
CA SER A 78 -3.26 5.47 13.75
C SER A 78 -2.78 6.39 14.87
N HIS A 79 -2.15 5.86 15.91
CA HIS A 79 -1.61 6.66 17.01
C HIS A 79 -0.66 7.76 16.50
N SER A 80 0.16 7.45 15.50
CA SER A 80 1.15 8.36 14.91
C SER A 80 0.56 9.42 13.99
N ILE A 81 -0.68 9.25 13.51
CA ILE A 81 -1.32 10.17 12.56
C ILE A 81 -2.41 11.05 13.18
N ARG A 82 -2.71 10.84 14.47
CA ARG A 82 -3.71 11.62 15.20
C ARG A 82 -3.21 12.97 15.69
N GLU A 83 -1.89 13.13 15.79
CA GLU A 83 -1.24 14.36 16.22
C GLU A 83 -1.12 15.37 15.05
N SER A 84 -1.03 16.66 15.40
CA SER A 84 -0.76 17.74 14.45
C SER A 84 0.58 17.53 13.75
N LEU A 85 0.71 17.87 12.46
CA LEU A 85 2.01 17.81 11.77
C LEU A 85 3.03 18.75 12.43
N LYS A 86 2.56 19.86 13.03
CA LYS A 86 3.40 20.83 13.76
C LYS A 86 4.01 20.23 15.03
N ASN A 87 3.35 19.25 15.63
CA ASN A 87 3.78 18.55 16.83
C ASN A 87 4.49 17.22 16.51
N GLY A 88 4.88 17.00 15.24
CA GLY A 88 5.54 15.77 14.81
C GLY A 88 4.59 14.61 14.50
N GLY A 89 3.28 14.87 14.42
CA GLY A 89 2.33 13.94 13.84
C GLY A 89 2.69 13.59 12.40
N LYS A 90 2.27 12.40 11.98
CA LYS A 90 2.49 11.87 10.62
C LYS A 90 1.17 11.72 9.88
N ARG A 91 1.20 11.25 8.63
CA ARG A 91 0.02 10.89 7.84
C ARG A 91 0.19 9.54 7.17
N THR A 92 -0.93 8.86 6.96
CA THR A 92 -0.97 7.70 6.06
C THR A 92 -1.29 8.18 4.66
N VAL A 93 -0.57 7.69 3.66
CA VAL A 93 -0.86 7.93 2.25
C VAL A 93 -1.36 6.65 1.59
N PHE A 94 -2.46 6.74 0.84
CA PHE A 94 -3.01 5.65 0.04
C PHE A 94 -3.00 6.05 -1.44
N LEU A 95 -2.23 5.34 -2.24
CA LEU A 95 -2.02 5.64 -3.66
C LEU A 95 -2.82 4.69 -4.53
N VAL A 96 -3.52 5.27 -5.50
CA VAL A 96 -4.33 4.55 -6.49
C VAL A 96 -4.04 5.04 -7.91
N LYS A 97 -4.48 4.26 -8.91
CA LYS A 97 -4.27 4.58 -10.34
C LYS A 97 -5.34 5.49 -10.95
N THR A 98 -6.56 5.53 -10.41
CA THR A 98 -7.70 6.24 -11.03
C THR A 98 -8.47 7.08 -10.02
N VAL A 99 -9.17 8.11 -10.52
CA VAL A 99 -10.04 8.99 -9.71
C VAL A 99 -11.17 8.21 -9.05
N GLN A 100 -11.76 7.24 -9.76
CA GLN A 100 -12.82 6.39 -9.22
C GLN A 100 -12.33 5.61 -7.99
N LEU A 101 -11.11 5.08 -8.05
CA LEU A 101 -10.49 4.38 -6.92
C LEU A 101 -10.22 5.34 -5.75
N VAL A 102 -9.89 6.62 -5.99
CA VAL A 102 -9.73 7.59 -4.89
C VAL A 102 -11.02 7.66 -4.09
N THR A 103 -12.16 7.83 -4.76
CA THR A 103 -13.46 7.91 -4.11
C THR A 103 -13.80 6.61 -3.36
N GLN A 104 -13.65 5.46 -4.02
CA GLN A 104 -13.98 4.15 -3.45
C GLN A 104 -13.14 3.83 -2.20
N GLN A 105 -11.82 3.97 -2.28
CA GLN A 105 -10.94 3.63 -1.16
C GLN A 105 -11.15 4.61 0.01
N SER A 106 -11.39 5.89 -0.28
CA SER A 106 -11.67 6.88 0.76
C SER A 106 -12.96 6.58 1.52
N GLU A 107 -14.04 6.25 0.81
CA GLU A 107 -15.32 5.86 1.42
C GLU A 107 -15.17 4.57 2.24
N TYR A 108 -14.41 3.61 1.72
CA TYR A 108 -14.14 2.37 2.44
C TYR A 108 -13.39 2.62 3.76
N ILE A 109 -12.37 3.49 3.75
CA ILE A 109 -11.63 3.86 4.97
C ILE A 109 -12.54 4.60 5.96
N LEU A 110 -13.31 5.59 5.49
CA LEU A 110 -14.26 6.34 6.33
C LEU A 110 -15.32 5.44 6.96
N THR A 111 -15.76 4.39 6.26
CA THR A 111 -16.77 3.45 6.78
C THR A 111 -16.22 2.57 7.91
N HIS A 112 -14.90 2.34 7.97
CA HIS A 112 -14.29 1.36 8.88
C HIS A 112 -13.36 1.97 9.95
N THR A 113 -13.16 3.29 9.91
CA THR A 113 -12.29 4.05 10.80
C THR A 113 -12.97 5.34 11.24
N ASP A 114 -12.53 5.89 12.37
CA ASP A 114 -12.92 7.21 12.88
C ASP A 114 -11.98 8.33 12.38
N LEU A 115 -11.18 8.05 11.35
CA LEU A 115 -10.13 8.95 10.87
C LEU A 115 -10.66 9.93 9.83
N THR A 116 -10.04 11.11 9.75
CA THR A 116 -10.33 12.06 8.68
C THR A 116 -9.58 11.69 7.40
N VAL A 117 -10.29 11.70 6.26
CA VAL A 117 -9.75 11.24 4.96
C VAL A 117 -9.83 12.35 3.92
N GLY A 118 -8.68 12.73 3.36
CA GLY A 118 -8.57 13.68 2.24
C GLY A 118 -8.51 12.96 0.90
N LYS A 119 -9.13 13.53 -0.14
CA LYS A 119 -9.21 12.96 -1.50
C LYS A 119 -8.53 13.90 -2.49
N TYR A 120 -7.54 13.41 -3.25
CA TYR A 120 -6.71 14.28 -4.10
C TYR A 120 -6.44 13.66 -5.47
N TYR A 121 -6.86 14.35 -6.53
CA TYR A 121 -6.75 13.91 -7.92
C TYR A 121 -6.77 15.12 -8.87
N GLY A 122 -6.33 14.93 -10.12
CA GLY A 122 -6.05 16.05 -11.04
C GLY A 122 -7.21 17.00 -11.34
N GLU A 123 -8.46 16.51 -11.40
CA GLU A 123 -9.64 17.35 -11.69
C GLU A 123 -9.96 18.36 -10.58
N LEU A 124 -9.37 18.23 -9.39
CA LEU A 124 -9.48 19.23 -8.31
C LEU A 124 -8.57 20.45 -8.53
N ALA A 125 -7.86 20.53 -9.65
CA ALA A 125 -6.88 21.57 -9.98
C ALA A 125 -5.86 21.79 -8.83
N VAL A 126 -5.43 20.68 -8.24
CA VAL A 126 -4.49 20.63 -7.11
C VAL A 126 -3.10 21.15 -7.46
N ASP A 127 -2.78 21.16 -8.75
CA ASP A 127 -1.61 21.80 -9.35
C ASP A 127 -1.62 23.33 -9.21
N LEU A 128 -2.79 23.94 -9.06
CA LEU A 128 -2.94 25.38 -8.82
C LEU A 128 -2.90 25.75 -7.33
N TRP A 129 -2.80 24.78 -6.43
CA TRP A 129 -2.81 25.04 -5.00
C TRP A 129 -1.46 25.57 -4.53
N ASN A 130 -1.50 26.62 -3.72
CA ASN A 130 -0.32 27.15 -3.05
C ASN A 130 0.06 26.30 -1.83
N LYS A 131 1.21 26.62 -1.25
CA LYS A 131 1.76 25.92 -0.09
C LYS A 131 0.81 25.97 1.11
N GLU A 132 0.18 27.11 1.36
CA GLU A 132 -0.74 27.30 2.49
C GLU A 132 -1.97 26.39 2.39
N LYS A 133 -2.50 26.20 1.17
CA LYS A 133 -3.62 25.28 0.93
C LYS A 133 -3.18 23.83 1.18
N TRP A 134 -2.00 23.43 0.73
CA TRP A 134 -1.47 22.10 1.03
C TRP A 134 -1.25 21.88 2.52
N GLU A 135 -0.64 22.83 3.21
CA GLU A 135 -0.44 22.76 4.66
C GLU A 135 -1.77 22.59 5.41
N TYR A 136 -2.81 23.33 5.01
CA TYR A 136 -4.16 23.17 5.57
C TYR A 136 -4.71 21.76 5.33
N GLU A 137 -4.64 21.25 4.11
CA GLU A 137 -5.17 19.95 3.73
C GLU A 137 -4.47 18.80 4.45
N LEU A 138 -3.14 18.85 4.48
CA LEU A 138 -2.29 17.87 5.16
C LEU A 138 -2.49 17.92 6.68
N GLU A 139 -2.75 19.09 7.26
CA GLU A 139 -3.02 19.23 8.69
C GLU A 139 -4.39 18.63 9.08
N ASN A 140 -5.43 18.85 8.28
CA ASN A 140 -6.81 18.47 8.65
C ASN A 140 -7.19 17.01 8.35
N HIS A 141 -6.43 16.31 7.51
CA HIS A 141 -6.72 14.93 7.13
C HIS A 141 -5.62 13.99 7.63
N GLN A 142 -6.01 12.88 8.27
CA GLN A 142 -5.09 11.89 8.84
C GLN A 142 -4.66 10.83 7.82
N VAL A 143 -5.59 10.46 6.93
CA VAL A 143 -5.33 9.57 5.78
C VAL A 143 -5.54 10.35 4.50
N LEU A 144 -4.57 10.29 3.59
CA LEU A 144 -4.57 11.06 2.35
C LEU A 144 -4.62 10.10 1.17
N VAL A 145 -5.69 10.14 0.39
CA VAL A 145 -5.87 9.25 -0.77
C VAL A 145 -5.59 10.02 -2.05
N PHE A 146 -4.58 9.59 -2.79
CA PHE A 146 -4.09 10.26 -3.99
C PHE A 146 -4.15 9.37 -5.23
N THR A 147 -4.40 9.98 -6.39
CA THR A 147 -3.87 9.41 -7.63
C THR A 147 -2.34 9.50 -7.65
N ALA A 148 -1.67 8.47 -8.17
CA ALA A 148 -0.20 8.38 -8.20
C ALA A 148 0.53 9.63 -8.73
N GLN A 149 0.00 10.27 -9.78
CA GLN A 149 0.62 11.45 -10.41
C GLN A 149 0.62 12.65 -9.45
N VAL A 150 -0.55 12.97 -8.89
CA VAL A 150 -0.70 14.12 -7.98
C VAL A 150 0.23 14.00 -6.78
N PHE A 151 0.37 12.79 -6.22
CA PHE A 151 1.28 12.58 -5.10
C PHE A 151 2.74 12.77 -5.51
N LEU A 152 3.16 12.23 -6.66
CA LEU A 152 4.51 12.41 -7.16
C LEU A 152 4.84 13.90 -7.37
N ASP A 153 3.92 14.66 -7.97
CA ASP A 153 4.09 16.11 -8.19
C ASP A 153 4.18 16.87 -6.86
N LEU A 154 3.38 16.49 -5.86
CA LEU A 154 3.40 17.09 -4.52
C LEU A 154 4.77 16.91 -3.83
N ILE A 155 5.35 15.71 -3.91
CA ILE A 155 6.66 15.40 -3.35
C ILE A 155 7.77 16.09 -4.18
N ASP A 156 7.66 16.10 -5.51
CA ASP A 156 8.61 16.76 -6.42
C ASP A 156 8.71 18.27 -6.16
N HIS A 157 7.59 18.92 -5.83
CA HIS A 157 7.56 20.33 -5.47
C HIS A 157 7.91 20.62 -3.99
N ALA A 158 8.30 19.59 -3.23
CA ALA A 158 8.68 19.70 -1.81
C ALA A 158 7.59 20.33 -0.92
N ASN A 159 6.32 20.19 -1.30
CA ASN A 159 5.17 20.67 -0.52
C ASN A 159 4.77 19.66 0.57
N PHE A 160 5.27 18.42 0.50
CA PHE A 160 5.06 17.39 1.52
C PHE A 160 6.31 16.51 1.64
N SER A 161 6.70 16.16 2.86
CA SER A 161 7.91 15.36 3.11
C SER A 161 7.57 13.92 3.45
N LEU A 162 8.34 12.96 2.90
CA LEU A 162 8.23 11.55 3.28
C LEU A 162 8.44 11.31 4.79
N LYS A 163 9.19 12.19 5.48
CA LYS A 163 9.39 12.11 6.95
C LYS A 163 8.10 12.36 7.75
N GLN A 164 7.15 13.09 7.16
CA GLN A 164 5.83 13.36 7.73
C GLN A 164 4.83 12.25 7.43
N ILE A 165 5.27 11.14 6.83
CA ILE A 165 4.44 9.99 6.48
C ILE A 165 4.85 8.81 7.37
N ASN A 166 3.88 8.06 7.89
CA ASN A 166 4.17 6.83 8.64
C ASN A 166 4.04 5.58 7.76
N LEU A 167 3.16 5.61 6.77
CA LEU A 167 2.76 4.48 5.94
C LEU A 167 2.35 4.98 4.54
N ILE A 168 2.86 4.33 3.49
CA ILE A 168 2.40 4.46 2.11
C ILE A 168 1.82 3.12 1.67
N ILE A 169 0.58 3.16 1.18
CA ILE A 169 -0.12 2.00 0.62
C ILE A 169 -0.22 2.17 -0.90
N PHE A 170 0.24 1.18 -1.65
CA PHE A 170 0.18 1.17 -3.12
C PHE A 170 -0.88 0.17 -3.60
N ASP A 171 -2.00 0.67 -4.12
CA ASP A 171 -3.00 -0.18 -4.77
C ASP A 171 -2.60 -0.52 -6.20
N GLU A 172 -2.86 -1.76 -6.60
CA GLU A 172 -2.37 -2.37 -7.82
C GLU A 172 -0.88 -2.13 -8.07
N CYS A 173 -0.07 -2.41 -7.03
CA CYS A 173 1.37 -2.18 -7.02
C CYS A 173 2.15 -2.99 -8.07
N HIS A 174 1.56 -4.02 -8.68
CA HIS A 174 2.19 -4.78 -9.77
C HIS A 174 2.52 -3.95 -11.02
N HIS A 175 1.97 -2.74 -11.11
CA HIS A 175 2.34 -1.77 -12.13
C HIS A 175 3.64 -1.01 -11.82
N ALA A 176 4.23 -1.13 -10.62
CA ALA A 176 5.42 -0.39 -10.18
C ALA A 176 6.73 -0.93 -10.79
N SER A 177 6.79 -0.94 -12.12
CA SER A 177 7.94 -1.35 -12.93
C SER A 177 8.25 -0.27 -13.97
N GLY A 178 9.52 -0.18 -14.38
CA GLY A 178 9.99 0.79 -15.37
C GLY A 178 9.61 2.24 -15.05
N ASP A 179 8.97 2.92 -16.01
CA ASP A 179 8.58 4.35 -15.93
C ASP A 179 7.26 4.59 -15.18
N ASP A 180 6.77 3.62 -14.40
CA ASP A 180 5.56 3.82 -13.61
C ASP A 180 5.79 4.83 -12.48
N ARG A 181 4.75 5.62 -12.19
CA ARG A 181 4.77 6.67 -11.17
C ARG A 181 5.12 6.15 -9.77
N TYR A 182 4.76 4.91 -9.45
CA TYR A 182 5.14 4.29 -8.19
C TYR A 182 6.64 4.03 -8.16
N ALA A 183 7.22 3.46 -9.22
CA ALA A 183 8.66 3.24 -9.32
C ALA A 183 9.44 4.57 -9.28
N ALA A 184 8.94 5.61 -9.96
CA ALA A 184 9.54 6.94 -9.91
C ALA A 184 9.56 7.53 -8.49
N LEU A 185 8.45 7.43 -7.76
CA LEU A 185 8.37 7.86 -6.36
C LEU A 185 9.41 7.12 -5.48
N MET A 186 9.50 5.80 -5.63
CA MET A 186 10.42 4.98 -4.84
C MET A 186 11.88 5.34 -5.14
N ASN A 187 12.27 5.28 -6.41
CA ASN A 187 13.65 5.50 -6.84
C ASN A 187 14.15 6.94 -6.59
N LYS A 188 13.28 7.94 -6.80
CA LYS A 188 13.68 9.36 -6.70
C LYS A 188 13.70 9.86 -5.25
N HIS A 189 12.73 9.44 -4.44
CA HIS A 189 12.48 10.04 -3.13
C HIS A 189 12.63 9.06 -1.97
N TYR A 190 12.10 7.84 -2.10
CA TYR A 190 12.07 6.88 -1.00
C TYR A 190 13.49 6.36 -0.66
N ASP A 191 14.24 5.92 -1.67
CA ASP A 191 15.57 5.31 -1.50
C ASP A 191 16.59 6.23 -0.81
N ASN A 192 16.42 7.54 -0.97
CA ASN A 192 17.30 8.55 -0.40
C ASN A 192 16.76 9.15 0.92
N CYS A 193 15.64 8.62 1.44
CA CYS A 193 15.04 9.10 2.68
C CYS A 193 15.69 8.39 3.90
N PRO A 194 16.33 9.12 4.84
CA PRO A 194 17.00 8.49 5.98
C PRO A 194 16.08 7.77 6.99
N ASP A 195 14.80 8.15 7.03
CA ASP A 195 13.75 7.51 7.86
C ASP A 195 12.48 7.40 7.00
N PRO A 196 12.45 6.41 6.08
CA PRO A 196 11.37 6.30 5.12
C PRO A 196 10.10 5.74 5.78
N PRO A 197 8.91 6.10 5.28
CA PRO A 197 7.66 5.53 5.77
C PRO A 197 7.59 4.02 5.52
N ARG A 198 6.76 3.31 6.30
CA ARG A 198 6.42 1.92 6.03
C ARG A 198 5.73 1.80 4.66
N VAL A 199 5.97 0.71 3.94
CA VAL A 199 5.34 0.46 2.64
C VAL A 199 4.46 -0.78 2.68
N LEU A 200 3.24 -0.67 2.16
CA LEU A 200 2.36 -1.80 1.87
C LEU A 200 1.95 -1.78 0.40
N GLY A 201 2.42 -2.74 -0.39
CA GLY A 201 1.91 -2.99 -1.74
C GLY A 201 0.72 -3.94 -1.71
N LEU A 202 -0.36 -3.60 -2.41
CA LEU A 202 -1.50 -4.49 -2.62
C LEU A 202 -1.63 -4.81 -4.10
N THR A 203 -1.85 -6.09 -4.43
CA THR A 203 -2.21 -6.45 -5.80
C THR A 203 -2.96 -7.78 -5.90
N ALA A 204 -3.78 -7.90 -6.96
CA ALA A 204 -4.40 -9.16 -7.33
C ALA A 204 -3.52 -10.10 -8.15
N SER A 205 -2.43 -9.59 -8.74
CA SER A 205 -1.58 -10.33 -9.67
C SER A 205 -0.19 -9.72 -9.69
N ILE A 206 0.85 -10.54 -9.84
CA ILE A 206 2.25 -10.09 -10.01
C ILE A 206 2.51 -9.64 -11.46
N SER A 207 1.52 -9.76 -12.34
CA SER A 207 1.65 -9.47 -13.76
C SER A 207 0.39 -8.82 -14.34
N SER A 208 0.60 -7.84 -15.22
CA SER A 208 -0.44 -7.20 -16.02
C SER A 208 -0.86 -8.02 -17.27
N LYS A 209 -0.16 -9.12 -17.59
CA LYS A 209 -0.41 -9.99 -18.75
C LYS A 209 -0.38 -11.48 -18.38
N LYS A 210 -0.96 -12.36 -19.22
CA LYS A 210 -0.72 -13.82 -19.13
C LYS A 210 0.73 -14.09 -19.51
N ILE A 211 1.56 -14.46 -18.54
CA ILE A 211 3.00 -14.70 -18.77
C ILE A 211 3.36 -16.15 -18.40
N LYS A 212 4.40 -16.67 -19.06
CA LYS A 212 5.08 -17.93 -18.71
C LYS A 212 5.63 -17.88 -17.26
N PRO A 213 5.68 -19.01 -16.54
CA PRO A 213 6.11 -19.08 -15.14
C PRO A 213 7.46 -18.41 -14.85
N ASP A 214 8.43 -18.55 -15.76
CA ASP A 214 9.80 -18.04 -15.58
C ASP A 214 9.85 -16.51 -15.35
N LYS A 215 8.94 -15.76 -15.98
CA LYS A 215 8.89 -14.29 -15.85
C LYS A 215 8.08 -13.82 -14.64
N LEU A 216 7.30 -14.70 -13.99
CA LEU A 216 6.61 -14.34 -12.74
C LEU A 216 7.62 -14.08 -11.63
N PHE A 217 8.69 -14.88 -11.58
CA PHE A 217 9.79 -14.70 -10.63
C PHE A 217 10.55 -13.41 -10.90
N ASP A 218 10.79 -13.06 -12.17
CA ASP A 218 11.46 -11.80 -12.52
C ASP A 218 10.63 -10.58 -12.12
N ASN A 219 9.31 -10.61 -12.37
CA ASN A 219 8.41 -9.53 -11.95
C ASN A 219 8.34 -9.40 -10.42
N ALA A 220 8.30 -10.52 -9.68
CA ALA A 220 8.33 -10.50 -8.22
C ALA A 220 9.62 -9.87 -7.70
N LYS A 221 10.78 -10.22 -8.29
CA LYS A 221 12.07 -9.61 -7.94
C LYS A 221 12.13 -8.13 -8.26
N GLU A 222 11.53 -7.69 -9.37
CA GLU A 222 11.47 -6.28 -9.73
C GLU A 222 10.63 -5.50 -8.70
N LEU A 223 9.46 -6.01 -8.33
CA LEU A 223 8.65 -5.40 -7.26
C LEU A 223 9.38 -5.38 -5.92
N GLU A 224 10.15 -6.43 -5.59
CA GLU A 224 10.93 -6.46 -4.34
C GLU A 224 11.99 -5.38 -4.35
N LYS A 225 12.68 -5.22 -5.49
CA LYS A 225 13.68 -4.17 -5.65
C LYS A 225 13.07 -2.77 -5.50
N THR A 226 11.87 -2.56 -6.04
CA THR A 226 11.17 -1.27 -5.98
C THR A 226 10.66 -0.93 -4.56
N PHE A 227 10.24 -1.92 -3.77
CA PHE A 227 9.59 -1.71 -2.46
C PHE A 227 10.42 -2.14 -1.25
N ARG A 228 11.74 -2.31 -1.44
CA ARG A 228 12.67 -2.73 -0.39
C ARG A 228 12.83 -1.69 0.72
#